data_AF-A0A1H1U6F9-F1
#
_entry.id   AF-A0A1H1U6F9-F1
#
_cell.length_a   1.000
_cell.length_b   1.000
_cell.length_c   1.000
_cell.angle_alpha   90.00
_cell.angle_beta   90.00
_cell.angle_gamma   90.00
#
_symmetry.space_group_name_H-M   'P 1'
#
loop_
_entity.id
_entity.type
_entity.pdbx_description
1 polymer ?
#
loop_
_entity_poly.entity_id
_entity_poly.type
_entity_poly.pdbx_seq_one_letter_code
_entity_poly.pdbx_strand_id
1 'polypeptide(L)'
;MNNLQFCASRLDAFLEWLTPSWSNQDLTVRLIGDNSLARDLADAAQAQGIRLLRELPRGDEISAGPQQIIFTENDGQRLAEQLLSCVGMSDVSLLAPITDHHFSRRPLFLVSIPKSGTHLLYELARALGYQEGVVLPEFPKPQTWYCVEYSNSHTVAADFFVDSVRRSSFGNRHHAFLSSPALFMYRHPLDILVSEANYYEREGKTTFAGWLSGLDVAGRITRLLDDNWLLGSLRQRVGGFLPWLDFPNVASLSFEELIGAAGGGREADQLRLIWSIQLKLQAPGSPATIAARLFNPQSATFRSGQIGGFQREMAVADIARFVEHNQDLLATLGYPLDGTMDLPANRRKRQSLPLRYAAERFDETPILLEGDFFGCNLVRFRRRLYALPLQGGAVDLRNWTEAQLETLPSAASIGELKALLFLGRSAFQERQTVLQEISRLLAGRPVEPEEGPVLVSAYNGFNVFRMQQRFVGLRQAAGPMDLSGSLQTLLKRYPGSDLLVARTQEELAEHIDGLSMVMRWYDAHRELQEQVQNSGHEWVDQLAHTNARIDAMEPLMCSYESLKEDGIVQQGQALHTSRELADQLARANARLDTMEQILRRLNQPWWQRLWNRLTSKPGGQS
;
A
#
# COMPACT_ATOMS: atom_id res chain seq x y z
N MET A 1 -25.21 -29.92 -13.00
CA MET A 1 -23.85 -29.46 -12.60
C MET A 1 -23.93 -28.63 -11.34
N ASN A 2 -22.90 -28.68 -10.50
CA ASN A 2 -22.84 -27.87 -9.28
C ASN A 2 -22.74 -26.37 -9.60
N ASN A 3 -23.41 -25.56 -8.80
CA ASN A 3 -23.37 -24.10 -8.88
C ASN A 3 -23.51 -23.50 -7.48
N LEU A 4 -22.77 -22.44 -7.18
CA LEU A 4 -22.84 -21.71 -5.91
C LEU A 4 -23.09 -20.23 -6.18
N GLN A 5 -24.09 -19.67 -5.51
CA GLN A 5 -24.47 -18.26 -5.60
C GLN A 5 -24.59 -17.65 -4.22
N PHE A 6 -24.32 -16.35 -4.14
CA PHE A 6 -24.44 -15.57 -2.92
C PHE A 6 -25.27 -14.30 -3.15
N CYS A 7 -26.06 -13.91 -2.16
CA CYS A 7 -26.83 -12.66 -2.20
C CYS A 7 -26.89 -11.98 -0.83
N ALA A 8 -27.46 -10.79 -0.74
CA ALA A 8 -27.62 -10.11 0.54
C ALA A 8 -28.56 -10.90 1.47
N SER A 9 -28.31 -10.90 2.79
CA SER A 9 -29.17 -11.56 3.80
C SER A 9 -30.50 -10.83 4.02
N ARG A 10 -31.34 -10.79 2.98
CA ARG A 10 -32.66 -10.18 2.98
C ARG A 10 -33.58 -10.94 2.03
N LEU A 11 -34.86 -11.01 2.37
CA LEU A 11 -35.85 -11.84 1.67
C LEU A 11 -35.90 -11.54 0.16
N ASP A 12 -35.98 -10.27 -0.21
CA ASP A 12 -36.13 -9.84 -1.60
C ASP A 12 -34.94 -10.24 -2.48
N ALA A 13 -33.71 -10.17 -1.95
CA ALA A 13 -32.52 -10.62 -2.66
C ALA A 13 -32.53 -12.13 -2.92
N PHE A 14 -33.02 -12.94 -1.99
CA PHE A 14 -33.17 -14.38 -2.22
C PHE A 14 -34.27 -14.68 -3.25
N LEU A 15 -35.42 -14.02 -3.15
CA LEU A 15 -36.54 -14.24 -4.06
C LEU A 15 -36.20 -13.87 -5.52
N GLU A 16 -35.34 -12.88 -5.75
CA GLU A 16 -34.81 -12.53 -7.08
C GLU A 16 -34.13 -13.73 -7.76
N TRP A 17 -33.36 -14.52 -7.00
CA TRP A 17 -32.67 -15.71 -7.50
C TRP A 17 -33.56 -16.96 -7.58
N LEU A 18 -34.50 -17.10 -6.64
CA LEU A 18 -35.27 -18.33 -6.46
C LEU A 18 -36.50 -18.39 -7.39
N THR A 19 -37.21 -17.28 -7.55
CA THR A 19 -38.49 -17.22 -8.29
C THR A 19 -38.38 -17.80 -9.71
N PRO A 20 -37.34 -17.53 -10.52
CA PRO A 20 -37.22 -18.13 -11.85
C PRO A 20 -37.19 -19.66 -11.82
N SER A 21 -36.54 -20.24 -10.81
CA SER A 21 -36.33 -21.70 -10.68
C SER A 21 -37.51 -22.46 -10.07
N TRP A 22 -38.34 -21.80 -9.26
CA TRP A 22 -39.48 -22.41 -8.58
C TRP A 22 -40.62 -22.82 -9.52
N SER A 23 -40.58 -22.38 -10.78
CA SER A 23 -41.49 -22.86 -11.83
C SER A 23 -41.25 -24.33 -12.22
N ASN A 24 -40.11 -24.91 -11.86
CA ASN A 24 -39.74 -26.28 -12.21
C ASN A 24 -40.27 -27.28 -11.16
N GLN A 25 -41.24 -28.11 -11.54
CA GLN A 25 -41.88 -29.09 -10.65
C GLN A 25 -40.97 -30.25 -10.23
N ASP A 26 -39.89 -30.51 -10.98
CA ASP A 26 -38.95 -31.61 -10.68
C ASP A 26 -37.82 -31.19 -9.71
N LEU A 27 -37.78 -29.91 -9.30
CA LEU A 27 -36.73 -29.38 -8.45
C LEU A 27 -36.98 -29.72 -6.98
N THR A 28 -36.07 -30.47 -6.36
CA THR A 28 -36.09 -30.65 -4.90
C THR A 28 -35.47 -29.42 -4.24
N VAL A 29 -36.27 -28.70 -3.45
CA VAL A 29 -35.81 -27.49 -2.73
C VAL A 29 -35.61 -27.79 -1.24
N ARG A 30 -34.42 -27.48 -0.73
CA ARG A 30 -34.05 -27.63 0.69
C ARG A 30 -33.74 -26.25 1.29
N LEU A 31 -34.22 -25.99 2.50
CA LEU A 31 -33.99 -24.74 3.23
C LEU A 31 -33.33 -25.04 4.59
N ILE A 32 -32.06 -24.66 4.72
CA ILE A 32 -31.19 -24.94 5.86
C ILE A 32 -30.98 -23.66 6.66
N GLY A 33 -31.50 -23.65 7.90
CA GLY A 33 -31.45 -22.53 8.83
C GLY A 33 -32.76 -22.36 9.61
N ASP A 34 -32.69 -21.66 10.74
CA ASP A 34 -33.79 -21.49 11.72
C ASP A 34 -34.03 -20.01 12.13
N ASN A 35 -33.39 -19.07 11.44
CA ASN A 35 -33.52 -17.64 11.72
C ASN A 35 -34.77 -17.00 11.09
N SER A 36 -34.95 -15.68 11.26
CA SER A 36 -36.09 -14.95 10.68
C SER A 36 -36.15 -15.10 9.16
N LEU A 37 -35.02 -14.96 8.46
CA LEU A 37 -34.97 -15.11 7.01
C LEU A 37 -35.43 -16.51 6.54
N ALA A 38 -35.10 -17.58 7.28
CA ALA A 38 -35.57 -18.94 6.98
C ALA A 38 -37.08 -19.14 7.21
N ARG A 39 -37.70 -18.32 8.07
CA ARG A 39 -39.16 -18.32 8.25
C ARG A 39 -39.82 -17.56 7.10
N ASP A 40 -39.32 -16.37 6.80
CA ASP A 40 -39.84 -15.52 5.71
C ASP A 40 -39.75 -16.23 4.34
N LEU A 41 -38.63 -16.92 4.07
CA LEU A 41 -38.46 -17.71 2.85
C LEU A 41 -39.39 -18.92 2.79
N ALA A 42 -39.68 -19.53 3.93
CA ALA A 42 -40.59 -20.67 3.97
C ALA A 42 -42.05 -20.26 3.72
N ASP A 43 -42.46 -19.13 4.28
CA ASP A 43 -43.77 -18.54 4.03
C ASP A 43 -43.92 -18.15 2.55
N ALA A 44 -42.88 -17.55 1.96
CA ALA A 44 -42.86 -17.20 0.55
C ALA A 44 -42.90 -18.45 -0.38
N ALA A 45 -42.17 -19.51 -0.04
CA ALA A 45 -42.19 -20.77 -0.76
C ALA A 45 -43.57 -21.45 -0.67
N GLN A 46 -44.17 -21.47 0.52
CA GLN A 46 -45.50 -22.02 0.75
C GLN A 46 -46.57 -21.26 -0.05
N ALA A 47 -46.47 -19.92 -0.12
CA ALA A 47 -47.36 -19.10 -0.93
C ALA A 47 -47.28 -19.41 -2.43
N GLN A 48 -46.16 -19.96 -2.90
CA GLN A 48 -45.95 -20.41 -4.28
C GLN A 48 -46.18 -21.93 -4.47
N GLY A 49 -46.64 -22.64 -3.44
CA GLY A 49 -46.89 -24.09 -3.50
C GLY A 49 -45.61 -24.94 -3.52
N ILE A 50 -44.46 -24.38 -3.14
CA ILE A 50 -43.16 -25.07 -3.14
C ILE A 50 -42.98 -25.84 -1.83
N ARG A 51 -42.74 -27.15 -1.94
CA ARG A 51 -42.44 -28.01 -0.80
C ARG A 51 -40.96 -27.90 -0.42
N LEU A 52 -40.68 -27.44 0.79
CA LEU A 52 -39.32 -27.35 1.33
C LEU A 52 -38.97 -28.55 2.22
N LEU A 53 -37.75 -29.08 2.07
CA LEU A 53 -37.13 -29.99 3.03
C LEU A 53 -36.19 -29.20 3.96
N ARG A 54 -36.10 -29.58 5.23
CA ARG A 54 -35.30 -28.86 6.25
C ARG A 54 -33.96 -29.51 6.60
N GLU A 55 -33.67 -30.67 6.02
CA GLU A 55 -32.44 -31.42 6.27
C GLU A 55 -31.58 -31.45 5.02
N LEU A 56 -30.26 -31.54 5.20
CA LEU A 56 -29.34 -31.81 4.10
C LEU A 56 -29.46 -33.27 3.65
N PRO A 57 -29.19 -33.58 2.37
CA PRO A 57 -29.10 -34.96 1.91
C PRO A 57 -28.09 -35.74 2.74
N ARG A 58 -28.45 -36.95 3.16
CA ARG A 58 -27.49 -37.88 3.77
C ARG A 58 -26.56 -38.40 2.68
N GLY A 59 -25.33 -38.77 3.04
CA GLY A 59 -24.29 -39.15 2.06
C GLY A 59 -24.64 -40.36 1.19
N ASP A 60 -25.59 -41.18 1.63
CA ASP A 60 -26.17 -42.33 0.95
C ASP A 60 -27.42 -42.02 0.11
N GLU A 61 -28.01 -40.82 0.27
CA GLU A 61 -29.11 -40.36 -0.58
C GLU A 61 -28.59 -39.97 -1.97
N ILE A 62 -28.54 -40.95 -2.87
CA ILE A 62 -28.42 -40.67 -4.30
C ILE A 62 -29.68 -39.89 -4.70
N SER A 63 -29.50 -38.60 -4.87
CA SER A 63 -30.57 -37.69 -5.22
C SER A 63 -30.99 -37.96 -6.66
N ALA A 64 -32.22 -38.42 -6.87
CA ALA A 64 -32.77 -38.74 -8.18
C ALA A 64 -33.19 -37.48 -8.97
N GLY A 65 -32.33 -36.46 -9.04
CA GLY A 65 -32.62 -35.22 -9.77
C GLY A 65 -31.85 -33.99 -9.29
N PRO A 66 -32.00 -32.85 -9.99
CA PRO A 66 -31.39 -31.59 -9.60
C PRO A 66 -31.93 -31.09 -8.26
N GLN A 67 -31.05 -30.55 -7.42
CA GLN A 67 -31.43 -29.99 -6.13
C GLN A 67 -31.06 -28.51 -6.02
N GLN A 68 -31.91 -27.76 -5.32
CA GLN A 68 -31.61 -26.41 -4.87
C GLN A 68 -31.55 -26.40 -3.34
N ILE A 69 -30.41 -25.97 -2.78
CA ILE A 69 -30.22 -25.89 -1.33
C ILE A 69 -29.99 -24.44 -0.96
N ILE A 70 -30.84 -23.93 -0.08
CA ILE A 70 -30.85 -22.55 0.36
C ILE A 70 -30.34 -22.53 1.80
N PHE A 71 -29.28 -21.76 2.05
CA PHE A 71 -28.76 -21.50 3.38
C PHE A 71 -29.16 -20.11 3.83
N THR A 72 -29.44 -19.92 5.12
CA THR A 72 -29.72 -18.60 5.70
C THR A 72 -28.78 -18.21 6.84
N GLU A 73 -27.78 -19.03 7.17
CA GLU A 73 -26.80 -18.74 8.23
C GLU A 73 -25.97 -17.49 7.93
N ASN A 74 -25.89 -16.57 8.91
CA ASN A 74 -25.23 -15.27 8.77
C ASN A 74 -23.84 -15.24 9.40
N ASP A 75 -23.52 -16.20 10.28
CA ASP A 75 -22.17 -16.39 10.79
C ASP A 75 -21.30 -17.08 9.73
N GLY A 76 -20.20 -16.42 9.32
CA GLY A 76 -19.36 -16.91 8.25
C GLY A 76 -18.71 -18.27 8.53
N GLN A 77 -18.39 -18.57 9.80
CA GLN A 77 -17.78 -19.84 10.19
C GLN A 77 -18.79 -20.98 10.12
N ARG A 78 -19.97 -20.81 10.72
CA ARG A 78 -21.05 -21.79 10.67
C ARG A 78 -21.55 -22.03 9.25
N LEU A 79 -21.67 -20.98 8.44
CA LEU A 79 -22.04 -21.13 7.03
C LEU A 79 -20.98 -21.95 6.27
N ALA A 80 -19.69 -21.72 6.51
CA ALA A 80 -18.63 -22.51 5.88
C ALA A 80 -18.71 -24.00 6.24
N GLU A 81 -19.03 -24.33 7.49
CA GLU A 81 -19.25 -25.72 7.94
C GLU A 81 -20.46 -26.36 7.27
N GLN A 82 -21.57 -25.62 7.16
CA GLN A 82 -22.76 -26.06 6.45
C GLN A 82 -22.48 -26.27 4.95
N LEU A 83 -21.81 -25.34 4.28
CA LEU A 83 -21.44 -25.45 2.87
C LEU A 83 -20.52 -26.66 2.63
N LEU A 84 -19.56 -26.92 3.51
CA LEU A 84 -18.63 -28.05 3.36
C LEU A 84 -19.30 -29.42 3.48
N SER A 85 -20.46 -29.52 4.13
CA SER A 85 -21.26 -30.75 4.10
C SER A 85 -21.70 -31.14 2.67
N CYS A 86 -21.74 -30.16 1.75
CA CYS A 86 -22.10 -30.35 0.35
C CYS A 86 -20.89 -30.69 -0.56
N VAL A 87 -19.67 -30.85 -0.03
CA VAL A 87 -18.47 -31.15 -0.84
C VAL A 87 -18.59 -32.47 -1.62
N GLY A 88 -19.40 -33.40 -1.10
CA GLY A 88 -19.64 -34.71 -1.70
C GLY A 88 -20.76 -34.74 -2.74
N MET A 89 -21.57 -33.68 -2.83
CA MET A 89 -22.80 -33.66 -3.61
C MET A 89 -22.51 -33.32 -5.08
N SER A 90 -23.33 -33.87 -5.97
CA SER A 90 -23.36 -33.58 -7.40
C SER A 90 -24.74 -33.05 -7.79
N ASP A 91 -24.78 -32.25 -8.86
CA ASP A 91 -26.00 -31.66 -9.42
C ASP A 91 -26.81 -30.81 -8.42
N VAL A 92 -26.08 -30.07 -7.57
CA VAL A 92 -26.65 -29.14 -6.59
C VAL A 92 -26.45 -27.67 -6.99
N SER A 93 -27.51 -26.87 -6.84
CA SER A 93 -27.44 -25.41 -6.89
C SER A 93 -27.57 -24.86 -5.48
N LEU A 94 -26.53 -24.23 -4.96
CA LEU A 94 -26.50 -23.65 -3.62
C LEU A 94 -26.73 -22.14 -3.69
N LEU A 95 -27.60 -21.62 -2.84
CA LEU A 95 -27.79 -20.19 -2.60
C LEU A 95 -27.58 -19.88 -1.12
N ALA A 96 -26.71 -18.93 -0.81
CA ALA A 96 -26.35 -18.57 0.56
C ALA A 96 -26.23 -17.04 0.73
N PRO A 97 -26.27 -16.51 1.96
CA PRO A 97 -26.05 -15.09 2.18
C PRO A 97 -24.56 -14.73 2.11
N ILE A 98 -24.26 -13.49 1.73
CA ILE A 98 -22.91 -12.92 1.85
C ILE A 98 -22.61 -12.67 3.33
N THR A 99 -21.64 -13.41 3.88
CA THR A 99 -21.13 -13.25 5.25
C THR A 99 -19.79 -12.52 5.29
N ASP A 100 -19.19 -12.37 6.47
CA ASP A 100 -17.84 -11.81 6.62
C ASP A 100 -16.72 -12.77 6.14
N HIS A 101 -17.04 -14.06 5.91
CA HIS A 101 -16.15 -15.06 5.30
C HIS A 101 -16.21 -15.08 3.77
N HIS A 102 -17.18 -14.39 3.17
CA HIS A 102 -17.34 -14.32 1.72
C HIS A 102 -16.06 -13.82 1.04
N PHE A 103 -15.71 -14.39 -0.12
CA PHE A 103 -14.46 -14.11 -0.82
C PHE A 103 -14.24 -12.61 -1.08
N SER A 104 -15.32 -11.84 -1.30
CA SER A 104 -15.25 -10.39 -1.53
C SER A 104 -14.97 -9.56 -0.28
N ARG A 105 -14.92 -10.17 0.91
CA ARG A 105 -14.68 -9.51 2.20
C ARG A 105 -13.28 -9.77 2.75
N ARG A 106 -12.50 -10.67 2.14
CA ARG A 106 -11.18 -11.06 2.63
C ARG A 106 -10.13 -11.06 1.52
N PRO A 107 -8.87 -10.77 1.83
CA PRO A 107 -7.79 -11.06 0.91
C PRO A 107 -7.56 -12.58 0.84
N LEU A 108 -6.81 -13.02 -0.17
CA LEU A 108 -6.37 -14.40 -0.30
C LEU A 108 -4.85 -14.47 -0.34
N PHE A 109 -4.26 -15.45 0.35
CA PHE A 109 -2.82 -15.70 0.26
C PHE A 109 -2.51 -16.90 -0.62
N LEU A 110 -1.52 -16.78 -1.49
CA LEU A 110 -1.09 -17.87 -2.37
C LEU A 110 0.33 -18.32 -1.99
N VAL A 111 0.46 -19.62 -1.72
CA VAL A 111 1.72 -20.28 -1.43
C VAL A 111 1.86 -21.49 -2.34
N SER A 112 3.05 -21.72 -2.89
CA SER A 112 3.32 -22.87 -3.74
C SER A 112 4.77 -23.30 -3.62
N ILE A 113 5.02 -24.60 -3.61
CA ILE A 113 6.39 -25.11 -3.76
C ILE A 113 6.90 -24.68 -5.16
N PRO A 114 8.16 -24.22 -5.32
CA PRO A 114 8.74 -23.97 -6.64
C PRO A 114 8.42 -25.10 -7.61
N LYS A 115 7.98 -24.72 -8.81
CA LYS A 115 7.64 -25.66 -9.90
C LYS A 115 6.48 -26.64 -9.61
N SER A 116 5.71 -26.43 -8.54
CA SER A 116 4.47 -27.18 -8.30
C SER A 116 3.29 -26.73 -9.16
N GLY A 117 3.47 -25.70 -10.01
CA GLY A 117 2.46 -25.20 -10.96
C GLY A 117 1.87 -23.83 -10.60
N THR A 118 2.64 -22.96 -9.98
CA THR A 118 2.23 -21.64 -9.44
C THR A 118 1.33 -20.81 -10.35
N HIS A 119 1.55 -20.85 -11.67
CA HIS A 119 0.68 -20.15 -12.61
C HIS A 119 -0.74 -20.72 -12.64
N LEU A 120 -0.90 -22.04 -12.52
CA LEU A 120 -2.21 -22.69 -12.41
C LEU A 120 -2.95 -22.20 -11.15
N LEU A 121 -2.22 -22.01 -10.04
CA LEU A 121 -2.77 -21.43 -8.81
C LEU A 121 -3.21 -19.98 -9.01
N TYR A 122 -2.44 -19.18 -9.76
CA TYR A 122 -2.82 -17.80 -10.10
C TYR A 122 -4.07 -17.76 -11.00
N GLU A 123 -4.15 -18.62 -12.02
CA GLU A 123 -5.35 -18.72 -12.86
C GLU A 123 -6.57 -19.17 -12.05
N LEU A 124 -6.39 -20.07 -11.07
CA LEU A 124 -7.47 -20.44 -10.16
C LEU A 124 -7.97 -19.24 -9.36
N ALA A 125 -7.07 -18.45 -8.75
CA ALA A 125 -7.45 -17.26 -8.01
C ALA A 125 -8.20 -16.24 -8.90
N ARG A 126 -7.73 -16.00 -10.13
CA ARG A 126 -8.41 -15.12 -11.10
C ARG A 126 -9.77 -15.67 -11.52
N ALA A 127 -9.87 -16.97 -11.78
CA ALA A 127 -11.11 -17.62 -12.19
C ALA A 127 -12.17 -17.62 -11.07
N LEU A 128 -11.74 -17.64 -9.80
CA LEU A 128 -12.58 -17.44 -8.62
C LEU A 128 -13.01 -15.97 -8.41
N GLY A 129 -12.46 -15.04 -9.20
CA GLY A 129 -12.82 -13.62 -9.16
C GLY A 129 -11.93 -12.75 -8.28
N TYR A 130 -10.76 -13.22 -7.85
CA TYR A 130 -9.78 -12.39 -7.14
C TYR A 130 -8.96 -11.51 -8.09
N GLN A 131 -8.69 -10.29 -7.67
CA GLN A 131 -7.75 -9.38 -8.33
C GLN A 131 -6.31 -9.72 -7.93
N GLU A 132 -5.36 -9.41 -8.80
CA GLU A 132 -3.93 -9.63 -8.57
C GLU A 132 -3.33 -8.47 -7.77
N GLY A 133 -2.92 -8.75 -6.54
CA GLY A 133 -2.18 -7.81 -5.69
C GLY A 133 -0.68 -8.09 -5.68
N VAL A 134 -0.28 -9.37 -5.72
CA VAL A 134 1.10 -9.89 -5.65
C VAL A 134 1.82 -9.48 -4.37
N VAL A 135 2.12 -8.19 -4.21
CA VAL A 135 2.78 -7.63 -3.03
C VAL A 135 1.75 -7.20 -2.00
N LEU A 136 1.89 -7.71 -0.78
CA LEU A 136 1.02 -7.39 0.33
C LEU A 136 1.21 -5.93 0.78
N PRO A 137 0.17 -5.07 0.72
CA PRO A 137 0.22 -3.74 1.32
C PRO A 137 -0.04 -3.84 2.84
N GLU A 138 0.25 -2.74 3.56
CA GLU A 138 -0.03 -2.62 5.00
C GLU A 138 -1.49 -2.94 5.36
N PHE A 139 -2.43 -2.54 4.51
CA PHE A 139 -3.87 -2.83 4.64
C PHE A 139 -4.36 -3.58 3.40
N PRO A 140 -4.38 -4.94 3.45
CA PRO A 140 -4.81 -5.75 2.32
C PRO A 140 -6.22 -5.45 1.88
N LYS A 141 -6.44 -5.44 0.56
CA LYS A 141 -7.75 -5.22 -0.03
C LYS A 141 -8.51 -6.54 -0.06
N PRO A 142 -9.81 -6.53 0.30
CA PRO A 142 -10.69 -7.66 0.04
C PRO A 142 -10.69 -8.06 -1.44
N GLN A 143 -11.05 -9.31 -1.74
CA GLN A 143 -11.15 -9.83 -3.11
C GLN A 143 -9.85 -9.67 -3.92
N THR A 144 -8.71 -9.59 -3.26
CA THR A 144 -7.39 -9.47 -3.88
C THR A 144 -6.49 -10.57 -3.33
N TRP A 145 -5.70 -11.20 -4.19
CA TRP A 145 -4.73 -12.20 -3.76
C TRP A 145 -3.31 -11.62 -3.65
N TYR A 146 -2.55 -12.13 -2.69
CA TYR A 146 -1.19 -11.70 -2.36
C TYR A 146 -0.26 -12.90 -2.13
N CYS A 147 1.03 -12.67 -2.35
CA CYS A 147 2.07 -13.51 -1.80
C CYS A 147 2.20 -13.25 -0.29
N VAL A 148 2.61 -14.27 0.47
CA VAL A 148 2.77 -14.13 1.92
C VAL A 148 3.94 -13.18 2.23
N GLU A 149 5.03 -13.25 1.47
CA GLU A 149 6.14 -12.31 1.58
C GLU A 149 6.49 -11.70 0.23
N TYR A 150 6.64 -10.37 0.23
CA TYR A 150 7.03 -9.59 -0.95
C TYR A 150 6.20 -9.98 -2.18
N SER A 151 6.84 -10.29 -3.30
CA SER A 151 6.22 -10.81 -4.51
C SER A 151 6.41 -12.33 -4.69
N ASN A 152 6.87 -13.05 -3.66
CA ASN A 152 7.26 -14.45 -3.78
C ASN A 152 6.17 -15.40 -3.26
N SER A 153 5.57 -16.20 -4.14
CA SER A 153 4.63 -17.26 -3.74
C SER A 153 5.34 -18.53 -3.27
N HIS A 154 6.66 -18.54 -3.22
CA HIS A 154 7.50 -19.67 -2.80
C HIS A 154 8.08 -19.47 -1.39
N THR A 155 7.33 -18.84 -0.50
CA THR A 155 7.76 -18.65 0.89
C THR A 155 7.68 -19.97 1.66
N VAL A 156 8.82 -20.39 2.20
CA VAL A 156 8.92 -21.53 3.11
C VAL A 156 8.29 -21.14 4.45
N ALA A 157 7.66 -22.08 5.16
CA ALA A 157 6.98 -21.75 6.41
C ALA A 157 7.93 -21.17 7.48
N ALA A 158 9.17 -21.69 7.55
CA ALA A 158 10.18 -21.19 8.47
C ALA A 158 10.56 -19.72 8.19
N ASP A 159 10.71 -19.35 6.91
CA ASP A 159 11.03 -17.97 6.54
C ASP A 159 9.95 -17.02 7.08
N PHE A 160 8.67 -17.35 6.87
CA PHE A 160 7.56 -16.52 7.33
C PHE A 160 7.42 -16.47 8.86
N PHE A 161 7.41 -17.62 9.52
CA PHE A 161 7.09 -17.73 10.95
C PHE A 161 8.27 -17.55 11.88
N VAL A 162 9.51 -17.61 11.38
CA VAL A 162 10.72 -17.41 12.17
C VAL A 162 11.42 -16.14 11.73
N ASP A 163 11.77 -16.03 10.45
CA ASP A 163 12.63 -14.95 9.99
C ASP A 163 11.88 -13.62 9.83
N SER A 164 10.70 -13.62 9.22
CA SER A 164 9.88 -12.39 9.13
C SER A 164 9.43 -11.96 10.53
N VAL A 165 9.04 -12.90 11.40
CA VAL A 165 8.67 -12.60 12.79
C VAL A 165 9.79 -11.89 13.54
N ARG A 166 11.06 -12.28 13.31
CA ARG A 166 12.23 -11.64 13.93
C ARG A 166 12.51 -10.22 13.40
N ARG A 167 12.07 -9.91 12.19
CA ARG A 167 12.35 -8.63 11.50
C ARG A 167 11.17 -7.66 11.53
N SER A 168 9.97 -8.16 11.73
CA SER A 168 8.73 -7.38 11.74
C SER A 168 8.45 -6.78 13.13
N SER A 169 7.86 -5.60 13.13
CA SER A 169 7.25 -5.01 14.32
C SER A 169 6.21 -5.96 14.93
N PHE A 170 6.11 -5.96 16.26
CA PHE A 170 5.11 -6.71 17.01
C PHE A 170 5.11 -8.24 16.73
N GLY A 171 6.25 -8.79 16.32
CA GLY A 171 6.41 -10.20 15.99
C GLY A 171 5.52 -10.66 14.83
N ASN A 172 5.22 -9.77 13.89
CA ASN A 172 4.34 -10.02 12.75
C ASN A 172 2.90 -10.45 13.11
N ARG A 173 2.47 -10.33 14.37
CA ARG A 173 1.13 -10.78 14.82
C ARG A 173 -0.02 -10.03 14.13
N HIS A 174 0.25 -8.82 13.67
CA HIS A 174 -0.71 -7.97 12.95
C HIS A 174 -0.86 -8.32 11.46
N HIS A 175 -0.06 -9.27 10.94
CA HIS A 175 -0.14 -9.72 9.57
C HIS A 175 -1.50 -10.36 9.27
N ALA A 176 -2.10 -10.03 8.12
CA ALA A 176 -3.45 -10.49 7.76
C ALA A 176 -3.54 -11.99 7.44
N PHE A 177 -2.42 -12.72 7.42
CA PHE A 177 -2.37 -14.13 7.04
C PHE A 177 -3.27 -14.98 7.92
N LEU A 178 -3.12 -14.92 9.25
CA LEU A 178 -3.86 -15.79 10.18
C LEU A 178 -5.38 -15.49 10.19
N SER A 179 -5.78 -14.30 9.76
CA SER A 179 -7.17 -13.87 9.67
C SER A 179 -7.75 -13.97 8.26
N SER A 180 -7.02 -14.57 7.31
CA SER A 180 -7.43 -14.69 5.92
C SER A 180 -7.20 -16.11 5.38
N PRO A 181 -7.96 -16.54 4.36
CA PRO A 181 -7.70 -17.81 3.72
C PRO A 181 -6.37 -17.78 2.96
N ALA A 182 -5.74 -18.95 2.87
CA ALA A 182 -4.62 -19.19 1.98
C ALA A 182 -4.84 -20.46 1.16
N LEU A 183 -4.31 -20.47 -0.06
CA LEU A 183 -4.20 -21.66 -0.89
C LEU A 183 -2.73 -22.09 -0.90
N PHE A 184 -2.48 -23.35 -0.55
CA PHE A 184 -1.15 -23.95 -0.63
C PHE A 184 -1.12 -25.04 -1.69
N MET A 185 -0.32 -24.84 -2.73
CA MET A 185 -0.17 -25.81 -3.80
C MET A 185 1.13 -26.59 -3.70
N TYR A 186 1.00 -27.92 -3.78
CA TYR A 186 2.11 -28.86 -3.82
C TYR A 186 1.97 -29.78 -5.05
N ARG A 187 3.04 -30.52 -5.33
CA ARG A 187 3.13 -31.45 -6.46
C ARG A 187 4.02 -32.63 -6.07
N HIS A 188 3.93 -33.74 -6.79
CA HIS A 188 4.82 -34.88 -6.59
C HIS A 188 6.30 -34.41 -6.61
N PRO A 189 7.10 -34.68 -5.56
CA PRO A 189 8.46 -34.14 -5.44
C PRO A 189 9.36 -34.44 -6.63
N LEU A 190 9.27 -35.64 -7.20
CA LEU A 190 10.08 -36.01 -8.37
C LEU A 190 9.68 -35.26 -9.65
N ASP A 191 8.41 -34.87 -9.79
CA ASP A 191 7.97 -34.04 -10.92
C ASP A 191 8.46 -32.58 -10.75
N ILE A 192 8.56 -32.09 -9.50
CA ILE A 192 9.21 -30.82 -9.18
C ILE A 192 10.67 -30.88 -9.61
N LEU A 193 11.41 -31.92 -9.21
CA LEU A 193 12.82 -32.11 -9.56
C LEU A 193 13.05 -32.08 -11.07
N VAL A 194 12.25 -32.82 -11.84
CA VAL A 194 12.35 -32.83 -13.30
C VAL A 194 12.04 -31.44 -13.88
N SER A 195 11.05 -30.73 -13.33
CA SER A 195 10.75 -29.37 -13.77
C SER A 195 11.88 -28.38 -13.46
N GLU A 196 12.50 -28.50 -12.30
CA GLU A 196 13.68 -27.72 -11.90
C GLU A 196 14.86 -27.99 -12.82
N ALA A 197 15.18 -29.27 -13.07
CA ALA A 197 16.29 -29.68 -13.94
C ALA A 197 16.18 -29.14 -15.38
N ASN A 198 14.97 -28.87 -15.87
CA ASN A 198 14.73 -28.30 -17.20
C ASN A 198 14.58 -26.78 -17.22
N TYR A 199 14.35 -26.17 -16.06
CA TYR A 199 14.12 -24.73 -15.94
C TYR A 199 15.37 -23.99 -15.47
N TYR A 200 16.12 -24.57 -14.52
CA TYR A 200 17.22 -23.91 -13.84
C TYR A 200 18.48 -23.73 -14.70
N GLU A 201 18.74 -24.56 -15.71
CA GLU A 201 19.91 -24.35 -16.59
C GLU A 201 19.76 -23.14 -17.52
N ARG A 202 18.54 -22.64 -17.72
CA ARG A 202 18.26 -21.62 -18.73
C ARG A 202 18.86 -20.30 -18.31
N GLU A 203 19.79 -19.80 -19.12
CA GLU A 203 20.45 -18.51 -18.90
C GLU A 203 19.42 -17.38 -18.76
N GLY A 204 19.64 -16.50 -17.78
CA GLY A 204 18.73 -15.40 -17.46
C GLY A 204 17.42 -15.80 -16.77
N LYS A 205 17.14 -17.10 -16.55
CA LYS A 205 15.97 -17.56 -15.76
C LYS A 205 16.30 -17.76 -14.29
N THR A 206 17.53 -18.14 -13.97
CA THR A 206 18.02 -18.22 -12.59
C THR A 206 19.41 -17.62 -12.47
N THR A 207 19.73 -17.09 -11.29
CA THR A 207 21.06 -16.54 -10.98
C THR A 207 22.14 -17.62 -10.88
N PHE A 208 21.74 -18.88 -10.72
CA PHE A 208 22.62 -20.03 -10.56
C PHE A 208 22.63 -20.96 -11.78
N ALA A 209 22.15 -20.51 -12.96
CA ALA A 209 22.15 -21.34 -14.17
C ALA A 209 23.53 -21.92 -14.50
N GLY A 210 24.60 -21.15 -14.25
CA GLY A 210 25.99 -21.59 -14.40
C GLY A 210 26.36 -22.82 -13.56
N TRP A 211 25.68 -23.06 -12.42
CA TRP A 211 25.88 -24.23 -11.56
C TRP A 211 25.50 -25.55 -12.26
N LEU A 212 24.58 -25.47 -13.22
CA LEU A 212 24.07 -26.62 -13.98
C LEU A 212 24.58 -26.65 -15.43
N SER A 213 25.46 -25.71 -15.79
CA SER A 213 25.97 -25.58 -17.16
C SER A 213 26.81 -26.79 -17.55
N GLY A 214 26.66 -27.23 -18.81
CA GLY A 214 27.37 -28.39 -19.36
C GLY A 214 26.84 -29.76 -18.93
N LEU A 215 25.88 -29.83 -18.00
CA LEU A 215 25.20 -31.07 -17.64
C LEU A 215 24.00 -31.31 -18.56
N ASP A 216 23.81 -32.55 -18.99
CA ASP A 216 22.57 -33.01 -19.62
C ASP A 216 21.44 -33.14 -18.60
N VAL A 217 20.23 -33.45 -19.04
CA VAL A 217 19.05 -33.55 -18.15
C VAL A 217 19.29 -34.57 -17.04
N ALA A 218 19.87 -35.73 -17.34
CA ALA A 218 20.15 -36.77 -16.35
C ALA A 218 21.18 -36.29 -15.31
N GLY A 219 22.28 -35.68 -15.74
CA GLY A 219 23.29 -35.10 -14.87
C GLY A 219 22.73 -34.00 -13.96
N ARG A 220 21.82 -33.17 -14.48
CA ARG A 220 21.12 -32.14 -13.69
C ARG A 220 20.17 -32.74 -12.66
N ILE A 221 19.39 -33.76 -13.03
CA ILE A 221 18.53 -34.50 -12.10
C ILE A 221 19.36 -35.09 -10.96
N THR A 222 20.43 -35.82 -11.28
CA THR A 222 21.33 -36.42 -10.28
C THR A 222 21.94 -35.36 -9.37
N ARG A 223 22.37 -34.22 -9.92
CA ARG A 223 22.90 -33.10 -9.13
C ARG A 223 21.85 -32.52 -8.19
N LEU A 224 20.66 -32.21 -8.69
CA LEU A 224 19.60 -31.53 -7.95
C LEU A 224 18.89 -32.41 -6.91
N LEU A 225 18.94 -33.74 -7.08
CA LEU A 225 18.33 -34.69 -6.15
C LEU A 225 18.95 -34.53 -4.75
N ASP A 226 20.29 -34.48 -4.69
CA ASP A 226 21.08 -34.50 -3.46
C ASP A 226 22.06 -33.30 -3.36
N ASP A 227 21.70 -32.13 -3.89
CA ASP A 227 22.57 -30.93 -3.87
C ASP A 227 22.78 -30.40 -2.44
N ASN A 228 23.85 -30.82 -1.77
CA ASN A 228 24.14 -30.38 -0.41
C ASN A 228 24.90 -29.04 -0.33
N TRP A 229 25.14 -28.36 -1.44
CA TRP A 229 26.05 -27.22 -1.49
C TRP A 229 25.35 -25.89 -1.73
N LEU A 230 24.54 -25.82 -2.79
CA LEU A 230 23.96 -24.54 -3.22
C LEU A 230 22.46 -24.47 -2.95
N LEU A 231 21.70 -25.42 -3.49
CA LEU A 231 20.24 -25.37 -3.47
C LEU A 231 19.60 -26.18 -2.34
N GLY A 232 20.39 -26.99 -1.63
CA GLY A 232 19.90 -28.00 -0.69
C GLY A 232 19.33 -29.23 -1.42
N SER A 233 19.26 -30.37 -0.74
CA SER A 233 18.63 -31.59 -1.27
C SER A 233 17.16 -31.35 -1.65
N LEU A 234 16.60 -32.16 -2.56
CA LEU A 234 15.17 -32.07 -2.90
C LEU A 234 14.28 -32.18 -1.65
N ARG A 235 14.69 -33.02 -0.69
CA ARG A 235 14.05 -33.14 0.61
C ARG A 235 14.00 -31.80 1.36
N GLN A 236 15.10 -31.07 1.44
CA GLN A 236 15.14 -29.77 2.12
C GLN A 236 14.27 -28.74 1.40
N ARG A 237 14.35 -28.68 0.06
CA ARG A 237 13.58 -27.74 -0.75
C ARG A 237 12.06 -27.94 -0.63
N VAL A 238 11.60 -29.19 -0.60
CA VAL A 238 10.17 -29.54 -0.48
C VAL A 238 9.73 -29.56 0.99
N GLY A 239 10.56 -30.11 1.86
CA GLY A 239 10.27 -30.35 3.28
C GLY A 239 9.94 -29.08 4.05
N GLY A 240 10.60 -27.95 3.73
CA GLY A 240 10.33 -26.67 4.37
C GLY A 240 8.89 -26.14 4.16
N PHE A 241 8.17 -26.63 3.14
CA PHE A 241 6.80 -26.24 2.87
C PHE A 241 5.77 -27.14 3.57
N LEU A 242 6.15 -28.31 4.09
CA LEU A 242 5.20 -29.23 4.71
C LEU A 242 4.39 -28.62 5.86
N PRO A 243 4.93 -27.72 6.72
CA PRO A 243 4.13 -27.09 7.76
C PRO A 243 2.91 -26.33 7.24
N TRP A 244 2.90 -25.85 5.99
CA TRP A 244 1.72 -25.22 5.38
C TRP A 244 0.50 -26.13 5.32
N LEU A 245 0.69 -27.46 5.36
CA LEU A 245 -0.40 -28.44 5.38
C LEU A 245 -1.21 -28.45 6.67
N ASP A 246 -0.62 -27.96 7.77
CA ASP A 246 -1.19 -28.09 9.12
C ASP A 246 -1.86 -26.79 9.61
N PHE A 247 -1.66 -25.67 8.89
CA PHE A 247 -2.27 -24.40 9.28
C PHE A 247 -3.78 -24.39 8.98
N PRO A 248 -4.62 -24.00 9.95
CA PRO A 248 -6.06 -24.16 9.84
C PRO A 248 -6.71 -23.18 8.86
N ASN A 249 -6.04 -22.08 8.50
CA ASN A 249 -6.50 -21.13 7.49
C ASN A 249 -6.00 -21.46 6.07
N VAL A 250 -5.27 -22.57 5.90
CA VAL A 250 -4.68 -22.99 4.63
C VAL A 250 -5.48 -24.13 4.01
N ALA A 251 -5.96 -23.95 2.79
CA ALA A 251 -6.48 -25.01 1.94
C ALA A 251 -5.35 -25.55 1.06
N SER A 252 -4.90 -26.76 1.37
CA SER A 252 -3.89 -27.47 0.58
C SER A 252 -4.50 -28.17 -0.64
N LEU A 253 -3.85 -28.06 -1.79
CA LEU A 253 -4.25 -28.72 -3.03
C LEU A 253 -3.04 -29.24 -3.81
N SER A 254 -3.22 -30.37 -4.49
CA SER A 254 -2.17 -30.95 -5.34
C SER A 254 -2.32 -30.47 -6.79
N PHE A 255 -1.19 -30.35 -7.49
CA PHE A 255 -1.16 -30.08 -8.93
C PHE A 255 -1.93 -31.14 -9.71
N GLU A 256 -1.77 -32.41 -9.34
CA GLU A 256 -2.37 -33.56 -10.03
C GLU A 256 -3.90 -33.55 -9.94
N GLU A 257 -4.45 -33.06 -8.83
CA GLU A 257 -5.89 -32.81 -8.70
C GLU A 257 -6.34 -31.61 -9.55
N LEU A 258 -5.62 -30.48 -9.49
CA LEU A 258 -6.06 -29.23 -10.08
C LEU A 258 -5.92 -29.18 -11.61
N ILE A 259 -4.93 -29.86 -12.19
CA ILE A 259 -4.65 -29.79 -13.63
C ILE A 259 -5.73 -30.49 -14.48
N GLY A 260 -6.45 -31.45 -13.88
CA GLY A 260 -7.53 -32.20 -14.55
C GLY A 260 -7.06 -33.00 -15.77
N ALA A 261 -8.00 -33.36 -16.64
CA ALA A 261 -7.75 -34.23 -17.79
C ALA A 261 -6.68 -33.68 -18.76
N ALA A 262 -6.58 -32.35 -18.90
CA ALA A 262 -5.60 -31.70 -19.79
C ALA A 262 -4.13 -31.97 -19.39
N GLY A 263 -3.86 -32.23 -18.10
CA GLY A 263 -2.54 -32.59 -17.58
C GLY A 263 -2.36 -34.07 -17.26
N GLY A 264 -3.27 -34.94 -17.71
CA GLY A 264 -3.26 -36.36 -17.38
C GLY A 264 -3.95 -36.72 -16.04
N GLY A 265 -4.55 -35.75 -15.36
CA GLY A 265 -5.38 -35.97 -14.17
C GLY A 265 -6.81 -36.42 -14.52
N ARG A 266 -7.71 -36.43 -13.54
CA ARG A 266 -9.12 -36.81 -13.71
C ARG A 266 -10.03 -35.59 -13.59
N GLU A 267 -10.92 -35.38 -14.56
CA GLU A 267 -11.86 -34.26 -14.56
C GLU A 267 -12.75 -34.25 -13.30
N ALA A 268 -13.27 -35.40 -12.90
CA ALA A 268 -14.11 -35.52 -11.70
C ALA A 268 -13.38 -35.07 -10.41
N ASP A 269 -12.08 -35.36 -10.29
CA ASP A 269 -11.28 -34.93 -9.14
C ASP A 269 -10.97 -33.42 -9.20
N GLN A 270 -10.72 -32.87 -10.39
CA GLN A 270 -10.55 -31.42 -10.60
C GLN A 270 -11.81 -30.64 -10.24
N LEU A 271 -12.97 -31.03 -10.77
CA LEU A 271 -14.24 -30.35 -10.51
C LEU A 271 -14.60 -30.41 -9.02
N ARG A 272 -14.34 -31.54 -8.36
CA ARG A 272 -14.56 -31.68 -6.93
C ARG A 272 -13.59 -30.85 -6.09
N LEU A 273 -12.31 -30.76 -6.47
CA LEU A 273 -11.35 -29.89 -5.80
C LEU A 273 -11.78 -28.42 -5.92
N ILE A 274 -12.14 -27.97 -7.12
CA ILE A 274 -12.61 -26.60 -7.35
C ILE A 274 -13.88 -26.33 -6.52
N TRP A 275 -14.82 -27.29 -6.49
CA TRP A 275 -16.01 -27.21 -5.66
C TRP A 275 -15.68 -27.05 -4.18
N SER A 276 -14.77 -27.87 -3.65
CA SER A 276 -14.28 -27.73 -2.27
C SER A 276 -13.70 -26.35 -2.00
N ILE A 277 -12.88 -25.81 -2.91
CA ILE A 277 -12.28 -24.48 -2.76
C ILE A 277 -13.34 -23.39 -2.79
N GLN A 278 -14.32 -23.46 -3.70
CA GLN A 278 -15.43 -22.50 -3.75
C GLN A 278 -16.23 -22.48 -2.45
N LEU A 279 -16.52 -23.64 -1.85
CA LEU A 279 -17.23 -23.74 -0.57
C LEU A 279 -16.42 -23.13 0.58
N LYS A 280 -15.11 -23.42 0.65
CA LYS A 280 -14.21 -22.89 1.71
C LYS A 280 -14.05 -21.38 1.63
N LEU A 281 -13.89 -20.85 0.42
CA LEU A 281 -13.69 -19.43 0.18
C LEU A 281 -15.00 -18.65 0.06
N GLN A 282 -16.14 -19.34 0.02
CA GLN A 282 -17.44 -18.77 -0.31
C GLN A 282 -17.37 -17.94 -1.60
N ALA A 283 -16.82 -18.55 -2.66
CA ALA A 283 -16.65 -17.94 -3.97
C ALA A 283 -17.70 -18.48 -4.96
N PRO A 284 -18.51 -17.62 -5.61
CA PRO A 284 -19.61 -18.04 -6.46
C PRO A 284 -19.12 -18.68 -7.78
N GLY A 285 -20.05 -19.33 -8.49
CA GLY A 285 -19.85 -19.87 -9.83
C GLY A 285 -19.97 -21.39 -9.93
N SER A 286 -19.73 -21.92 -11.13
CA SER A 286 -19.71 -23.35 -11.43
C SER A 286 -18.27 -23.87 -11.49
N PRO A 287 -17.96 -25.04 -10.88
CA PRO A 287 -16.66 -25.67 -11.00
C PRO A 287 -16.22 -25.89 -12.45
N ALA A 288 -17.15 -26.24 -13.34
CA ALA A 288 -16.85 -26.49 -14.76
C ALA A 288 -16.41 -25.22 -15.49
N THR A 289 -17.09 -24.09 -15.23
CA THR A 289 -16.71 -22.79 -15.81
C THR A 289 -15.36 -22.31 -15.31
N ILE A 290 -15.03 -22.55 -14.04
CA ILE A 290 -13.72 -22.24 -13.47
C ILE A 290 -12.65 -23.15 -14.09
N ALA A 291 -12.87 -24.47 -14.13
CA ALA A 291 -11.93 -25.45 -14.69
C ALA A 291 -11.54 -25.12 -16.13
N ALA A 292 -12.51 -24.72 -16.95
CA ALA A 292 -12.31 -24.34 -18.35
C ALA A 292 -11.35 -23.15 -18.53
N ARG A 293 -11.11 -22.34 -17.50
CA ARG A 293 -10.20 -21.17 -17.54
C ARG A 293 -8.81 -21.46 -17.00
N LEU A 294 -8.58 -22.60 -16.35
CA LEU A 294 -7.33 -22.86 -15.63
C LEU A 294 -6.18 -23.26 -16.58
N PHE A 295 -6.48 -24.06 -17.59
CA PHE A 295 -5.44 -24.58 -18.49
C PHE A 295 -5.07 -23.54 -19.55
N ASN A 296 -3.91 -22.91 -19.37
CA ASN A 296 -3.36 -21.94 -20.30
C ASN A 296 -2.02 -22.45 -20.91
N PRO A 297 -2.04 -23.06 -22.11
CA PRO A 297 -0.83 -23.54 -22.77
C PRO A 297 0.09 -22.41 -23.24
N GLN A 298 -0.38 -21.15 -23.26
CA GLN A 298 0.40 -19.98 -23.67
C GLN A 298 1.21 -19.36 -22.51
N SER A 299 1.12 -19.90 -21.29
CA SER A 299 1.92 -19.40 -20.17
C SER A 299 3.41 -19.52 -20.47
N ALA A 300 4.18 -18.46 -20.20
CA ALA A 300 5.62 -18.40 -20.48
C ALA A 300 6.44 -19.49 -19.76
N THR A 301 5.88 -20.13 -18.74
CA THR A 301 6.51 -21.21 -17.96
C THR A 301 5.92 -22.58 -18.25
N PHE A 302 4.95 -22.69 -19.16
CA PHE A 302 4.37 -23.96 -19.59
C PHE A 302 5.41 -24.78 -20.37
N ARG A 303 5.73 -25.98 -19.88
CA ARG A 303 6.58 -26.96 -20.59
C ARG A 303 5.73 -28.08 -21.17
N SER A 304 5.15 -28.90 -20.29
CA SER A 304 4.26 -30.01 -20.66
C SER A 304 2.94 -29.98 -19.91
N GLY A 305 2.93 -29.46 -18.66
CA GLY A 305 1.75 -29.47 -17.80
C GLY A 305 1.26 -30.87 -17.44
N GLN A 306 2.07 -31.91 -17.67
CA GLN A 306 1.68 -33.30 -17.47
C GLN A 306 2.14 -33.81 -16.10
N ILE A 307 1.34 -34.68 -15.50
CA ILE A 307 1.68 -35.45 -14.29
C ILE A 307 2.56 -36.66 -14.63
N GLY A 308 3.38 -37.12 -13.67
CA GLY A 308 4.17 -38.35 -13.82
C GLY A 308 5.28 -38.26 -14.87
N GLY A 309 5.76 -37.06 -15.16
CA GLY A 309 6.89 -36.85 -16.09
C GLY A 309 8.16 -37.53 -15.59
N PHE A 310 8.34 -37.61 -14.27
CA PHE A 310 9.51 -38.23 -13.65
C PHE A 310 9.73 -39.69 -14.04
N GLN A 311 8.67 -40.47 -14.26
CA GLN A 311 8.79 -41.88 -14.63
C GLN A 311 9.45 -42.09 -16.00
N ARG A 312 9.43 -41.06 -16.86
CA ARG A 312 10.07 -41.08 -18.20
C ARG A 312 11.46 -40.46 -18.19
N GLU A 313 11.70 -39.46 -17.35
CA GLU A 313 12.95 -38.68 -17.34
C GLU A 313 13.99 -39.19 -16.33
N MET A 314 13.59 -39.98 -15.33
CA MET A 314 14.49 -40.45 -14.26
C MET A 314 14.82 -41.95 -14.37
N ALA A 315 16.02 -42.32 -13.94
CA ALA A 315 16.39 -43.73 -13.79
C ALA A 315 15.62 -44.38 -12.63
N VAL A 316 15.23 -45.64 -12.79
CA VAL A 316 14.50 -46.42 -11.77
C VAL A 316 15.26 -46.47 -10.44
N ALA A 317 16.59 -46.58 -10.49
CA ALA A 317 17.45 -46.58 -9.31
C ALA A 317 17.38 -45.25 -8.52
N ASP A 318 17.29 -44.11 -9.21
CA ASP A 318 17.17 -42.80 -8.56
C ASP A 318 15.79 -42.60 -7.93
N ILE A 319 14.74 -43.08 -8.59
CA ILE A 319 13.38 -43.07 -8.03
C ILE A 319 13.35 -43.93 -6.76
N ALA A 320 13.84 -45.16 -6.82
CA ALA A 320 13.88 -46.07 -5.68
C ALA A 320 14.68 -45.48 -4.51
N ARG A 321 15.87 -44.93 -4.78
CA ARG A 321 16.71 -44.25 -3.79
C ARG A 321 15.98 -43.07 -3.15
N PHE A 322 15.33 -42.21 -3.94
CA PHE A 322 14.57 -41.08 -3.39
C PHE A 322 13.45 -41.56 -2.46
N VAL A 323 12.66 -42.54 -2.91
CA VAL A 323 11.54 -43.10 -2.15
C VAL A 323 12.02 -43.69 -0.83
N GLU A 324 13.07 -44.50 -0.85
CA GLU A 324 13.67 -45.13 0.34
C GLU A 324 14.02 -44.10 1.43
N HIS A 325 14.61 -42.97 1.04
CA HIS A 325 15.08 -41.94 1.98
C HIS A 325 14.02 -40.88 2.34
N ASN A 326 12.86 -40.87 1.68
CA ASN A 326 11.85 -39.81 1.80
C ASN A 326 10.41 -40.33 1.98
N GLN A 327 10.25 -41.53 2.54
CA GLN A 327 8.93 -42.12 2.76
C GLN A 327 8.02 -41.23 3.61
N ASP A 328 8.57 -40.57 4.63
CA ASP A 328 7.83 -39.66 5.51
C ASP A 328 7.30 -38.42 4.77
N LEU A 329 8.11 -37.85 3.87
CA LEU A 329 7.73 -36.72 3.03
C LEU A 329 6.63 -37.11 2.04
N LEU A 330 6.78 -38.26 1.38
CA LEU A 330 5.76 -38.79 0.46
C LEU A 330 4.46 -39.12 1.19
N ALA A 331 4.53 -39.78 2.35
CA ALA A 331 3.36 -40.09 3.18
C ALA A 331 2.65 -38.82 3.65
N THR A 332 3.38 -37.79 4.06
CA THR A 332 2.82 -36.49 4.48
C THR A 332 2.09 -35.80 3.34
N LEU A 333 2.69 -35.78 2.14
CA LEU A 333 2.04 -35.25 0.94
C LEU A 333 0.89 -36.13 0.44
N GLY A 334 0.89 -37.42 0.79
CA GLY A 334 -0.13 -38.40 0.45
C GLY A 334 0.19 -39.23 -0.80
N TYR A 335 1.41 -39.21 -1.31
CA TYR A 335 1.80 -39.94 -2.53
C TYR A 335 2.19 -41.40 -2.25
N PRO A 336 2.15 -42.28 -3.27
CA PRO A 336 2.59 -43.67 -3.15
C PRO A 336 4.05 -43.82 -2.67
N LEU A 337 4.31 -44.87 -1.91
CA LEU A 337 5.64 -45.19 -1.36
C LEU A 337 6.40 -46.25 -2.18
N ASP A 338 5.91 -46.58 -3.36
CA ASP A 338 6.50 -47.57 -4.28
C ASP A 338 7.14 -46.92 -5.53
N GLY A 339 7.18 -45.58 -5.58
CA GLY A 339 7.71 -44.82 -6.72
C GLY A 339 6.75 -44.72 -7.91
N THR A 340 5.50 -45.16 -7.76
CA THR A 340 4.45 -44.94 -8.77
C THR A 340 3.85 -43.53 -8.64
N MET A 341 3.07 -43.13 -9.65
CA MET A 341 2.32 -41.88 -9.66
C MET A 341 0.82 -42.18 -9.50
N ASP A 342 0.21 -41.60 -8.48
CA ASP A 342 -1.25 -41.53 -8.31
C ASP A 342 -1.61 -40.22 -7.56
N LEU A 343 -2.91 -39.93 -7.47
CA LEU A 343 -3.43 -38.81 -6.70
C LEU A 343 -3.16 -38.99 -5.20
N PRO A 344 -2.94 -37.89 -4.45
CA PRO A 344 -2.72 -37.98 -3.00
C PRO A 344 -3.85 -38.71 -2.26
N ALA A 345 -3.50 -39.69 -1.43
CA ALA A 345 -4.45 -40.52 -0.70
C ALA A 345 -5.29 -39.72 0.30
N ASN A 346 -4.71 -38.67 0.88
CA ASN A 346 -5.37 -37.79 1.86
C ASN A 346 -6.18 -36.64 1.24
N ARG A 347 -6.30 -36.57 -0.10
CA ARG A 347 -6.99 -35.48 -0.78
C ARG A 347 -8.44 -35.28 -0.34
N ARG A 348 -9.19 -36.37 -0.15
CA ARG A 348 -10.60 -36.29 0.27
C ARG A 348 -10.75 -35.69 1.67
N LYS A 349 -9.87 -36.06 2.59
CA LYS A 349 -9.78 -35.47 3.93
C LYS A 349 -9.48 -33.97 3.83
N ARG A 350 -8.48 -33.58 3.03
CA ARG A 350 -8.11 -32.16 2.81
C ARG A 350 -9.26 -31.33 2.21
N GLN A 351 -9.98 -31.89 1.25
CA GLN A 351 -11.14 -31.26 0.62
C GLN A 351 -12.29 -30.99 1.62
N SER A 352 -12.46 -31.81 2.65
CA SER A 352 -13.51 -31.65 3.67
C SER A 352 -13.11 -30.82 4.90
N LEU A 353 -11.82 -30.49 5.07
CA LEU A 353 -11.37 -29.73 6.24
C LEU A 353 -11.87 -28.27 6.19
N PRO A 354 -12.55 -27.75 7.23
CA PRO A 354 -12.93 -26.34 7.27
C PRO A 354 -11.72 -25.45 7.46
N LEU A 355 -11.78 -24.26 6.87
CA LEU A 355 -10.84 -23.20 7.21
C LEU A 355 -11.22 -22.61 8.57
N ARG A 356 -10.22 -22.27 9.38
CA ARG A 356 -10.40 -21.52 10.63
C ARG A 356 -9.45 -20.35 10.65
N TYR A 357 -9.97 -19.21 11.09
CA TYR A 357 -9.23 -17.95 11.14
C TYR A 357 -8.98 -17.55 12.58
N ALA A 358 -7.88 -16.83 12.83
CA ALA A 358 -7.66 -16.18 14.11
C ALA A 358 -8.79 -15.16 14.37
N ALA A 359 -9.42 -15.25 15.55
CA ALA A 359 -10.47 -14.33 15.97
C ALA A 359 -9.91 -12.93 16.31
N GLU A 360 -8.69 -12.89 16.83
CA GLU A 360 -8.05 -11.66 17.25
C GLU A 360 -7.62 -10.83 16.03
N ARG A 361 -8.11 -9.59 15.98
CA ARG A 361 -7.70 -8.58 15.01
C ARG A 361 -6.98 -7.49 15.78
N PHE A 362 -5.69 -7.28 15.49
CA PHE A 362 -4.88 -6.25 16.14
C PHE A 362 -5.11 -4.83 15.60
N ASP A 363 -6.28 -4.58 14.99
CA ASP A 363 -6.60 -3.27 14.42
C ASP A 363 -6.78 -2.20 15.51
N GLU A 364 -7.30 -2.57 16.68
CA GLU A 364 -7.44 -1.68 17.86
C GLU A 364 -6.19 -1.70 18.77
N THR A 365 -5.08 -2.30 18.33
CA THR A 365 -3.82 -2.29 19.07
C THR A 365 -2.86 -1.30 18.41
N PRO A 366 -2.44 -0.22 19.10
CA PRO A 366 -1.37 0.64 18.60
C PRO A 366 -0.08 -0.15 18.46
N ILE A 367 0.48 -0.20 17.26
CA ILE A 367 1.71 -0.94 16.96
C ILE A 367 2.76 0.05 16.46
N LEU A 368 3.86 0.19 17.19
CA LEU A 368 5.04 0.93 16.74
C LEU A 368 5.69 0.21 15.55
N LEU A 369 5.71 0.86 14.40
CA LEU A 369 6.35 0.35 13.19
C LEU A 369 7.79 0.83 13.08
N GLU A 370 8.02 2.11 13.40
CA GLU A 370 9.33 2.75 13.33
C GLU A 370 9.40 3.88 14.35
N GLY A 371 10.51 3.96 15.08
CA GLY A 371 10.75 5.01 16.08
C GLY A 371 11.61 6.14 15.54
N ASP A 372 11.39 7.34 16.08
CA ASP A 372 12.22 8.54 15.85
C ASP A 372 12.48 8.89 14.37
N PHE A 373 11.46 8.72 13.52
CA PHE A 373 11.49 9.20 12.15
C PHE A 373 11.10 10.68 12.11
N PHE A 374 12.06 11.57 11.88
CA PHE A 374 11.85 13.04 11.91
C PHE A 374 11.17 13.53 13.21
N GLY A 375 11.61 13.00 14.36
CA GLY A 375 11.04 13.35 15.66
C GLY A 375 9.63 12.80 15.91
N CYS A 376 9.21 11.81 15.11
CA CYS A 376 7.92 11.13 15.24
C CYS A 376 8.07 9.61 15.38
N ASN A 377 7.19 8.99 16.15
CA ASN A 377 6.95 7.55 16.10
C ASN A 377 5.89 7.23 15.03
N LEU A 378 6.19 6.29 14.14
CA LEU A 378 5.22 5.81 13.14
C LEU A 378 4.45 4.64 13.73
N VAL A 379 3.13 4.80 13.88
CA VAL A 379 2.27 3.84 14.58
C VAL A 379 1.12 3.40 13.68
N ARG A 380 0.90 2.10 13.61
CA ARG A 380 -0.32 1.50 13.04
C ARG A 380 -1.41 1.46 14.11
N PHE A 381 -2.59 1.98 13.77
CA PHE A 381 -3.77 1.92 14.63
C PHE A 381 -5.05 2.10 13.79
N ARG A 382 -6.13 1.38 14.10
CA ARG A 382 -7.45 1.47 13.43
C ARG A 382 -7.37 1.49 11.90
N ARG A 383 -6.59 0.57 11.34
CA ARG A 383 -6.37 0.42 9.89
C ARG A 383 -5.80 1.67 9.20
N ARG A 384 -5.04 2.47 9.94
CA ARG A 384 -4.34 3.65 9.43
C ARG A 384 -2.97 3.78 10.08
N LEU A 385 -2.06 4.50 9.42
CA LEU A 385 -0.76 4.83 9.98
C LEU A 385 -0.74 6.27 10.42
N TYR A 386 -0.17 6.53 11.60
CA TYR A 386 -0.09 7.85 12.22
C TYR A 386 1.37 8.19 12.55
N ALA A 387 1.73 9.45 12.42
CA ALA A 387 2.98 9.99 12.93
C ALA A 387 2.72 10.71 14.26
N LEU A 388 3.29 10.19 15.34
CA LEU A 388 3.12 10.72 16.69
C LEU A 388 4.37 11.52 17.10
N PRO A 389 4.27 12.82 17.38
CA PRO A 389 5.43 13.63 17.74
C PRO A 389 5.99 13.21 19.10
N LEU A 390 7.30 12.97 19.17
CA LEU A 390 7.99 12.58 20.41
C LEU A 390 7.87 13.63 21.52
N GLN A 391 7.77 14.91 21.14
CA GLN A 391 7.57 16.02 22.08
C GLN A 391 6.23 15.95 22.83
N GLY A 392 5.26 15.19 22.31
CA GLY A 392 3.97 14.97 22.97
C GLY A 392 4.04 14.05 24.19
N GLY A 393 5.17 13.37 24.43
CA GLY A 393 5.34 12.45 25.54
C GLY A 393 4.59 11.12 25.35
N ALA A 394 4.31 10.43 26.46
CA ALA A 394 3.59 9.16 26.43
C ALA A 394 2.08 9.40 26.22
N VAL A 395 1.50 8.71 25.23
CA VAL A 395 0.11 8.86 24.81
C VAL A 395 -0.55 7.49 24.67
N ASP A 396 -1.79 7.35 25.15
CA ASP A 396 -2.62 6.17 24.89
C ASP A 396 -3.66 6.44 23.78
N LEU A 397 -3.36 5.98 22.57
CA LEU A 397 -4.23 6.19 21.40
C LEU A 397 -5.60 5.53 21.53
N ARG A 398 -5.76 4.53 22.41
CA ARG A 398 -7.05 3.84 22.60
C ARG A 398 -8.10 4.77 23.20
N ASN A 399 -7.66 5.80 23.93
CA ASN A 399 -8.52 6.80 24.55
C ASN A 399 -8.78 8.00 23.63
N TRP A 400 -8.20 8.03 22.43
CA TRP A 400 -8.38 9.14 21.50
C TRP A 400 -9.63 8.97 20.65
N THR A 401 -10.34 10.09 20.43
CA THR A 401 -11.47 10.17 19.50
C THR A 401 -10.98 10.22 18.05
N GLU A 402 -11.87 9.94 17.10
CA GLU A 402 -11.52 10.06 15.66
C GLU A 402 -11.06 11.47 15.31
N ALA A 403 -11.73 12.50 15.83
CA ALA A 403 -11.36 13.90 15.62
C ALA A 403 -9.93 14.22 16.12
N GLN A 404 -9.50 13.64 17.24
CA GLN A 404 -8.13 13.79 17.74
C GLN A 404 -7.12 13.08 16.82
N LEU A 405 -7.44 11.86 16.38
CA LEU A 405 -6.59 11.11 15.44
C LEU A 405 -6.44 11.81 14.09
N GLU A 406 -7.49 12.48 13.60
CA GLU A 406 -7.47 13.24 12.34
C GLU A 406 -6.53 14.45 12.36
N THR A 407 -6.17 14.96 13.55
CA THR A 407 -5.18 16.03 13.69
C THR A 407 -3.76 15.58 13.39
N LEU A 408 -3.49 14.27 13.47
CA LEU A 408 -2.17 13.70 13.23
C LEU A 408 -1.91 13.50 11.73
N PRO A 409 -0.66 13.70 11.26
CA PRO A 409 -0.25 13.24 9.94
C PRO A 409 -0.50 11.73 9.85
N SER A 410 -1.20 11.30 8.80
CA SER A 410 -1.61 9.91 8.64
C SER A 410 -1.71 9.51 7.18
N ALA A 411 -1.48 8.23 6.89
CA ALA A 411 -1.51 7.67 5.54
C ALA A 411 -1.91 6.18 5.53
N ALA A 412 -2.06 5.62 4.33
CA ALA A 412 -2.38 4.20 4.14
C ALA A 412 -1.13 3.31 4.02
N SER A 413 0.06 3.90 3.85
CA SER A 413 1.34 3.17 3.82
C SER A 413 2.47 3.95 4.46
N ILE A 414 3.51 3.24 4.92
CA ILE A 414 4.69 3.86 5.55
C ILE A 414 5.37 4.82 4.57
N GLY A 415 5.49 4.42 3.30
CA GLY A 415 6.10 5.25 2.26
C GLY A 415 5.37 6.58 2.07
N GLU A 416 4.03 6.56 2.00
CA GLU A 416 3.22 7.78 1.93
C GLU A 416 3.35 8.63 3.20
N LEU A 417 3.33 8.02 4.38
CA LEU A 417 3.48 8.75 5.64
C LEU A 417 4.85 9.43 5.74
N LYS A 418 5.92 8.73 5.35
CA LYS A 418 7.28 9.28 5.30
C LYS A 418 7.37 10.42 4.28
N ALA A 419 6.77 10.26 3.10
CA ALA A 419 6.73 11.32 2.10
C ALA A 419 5.95 12.55 2.59
N LEU A 420 4.84 12.36 3.30
CA LEU A 420 4.08 13.44 3.93
C LEU A 420 4.89 14.20 4.97
N LEU A 421 5.65 13.49 5.82
CA LEU A 421 6.53 14.12 6.81
C LEU A 421 7.70 14.86 6.16
N PHE A 422 8.23 14.34 5.05
CA PHE A 422 9.37 14.95 4.36
C PHE A 422 8.99 16.17 3.51
N LEU A 423 7.84 16.13 2.82
CA LEU A 423 7.43 17.14 1.84
C LEU A 423 6.38 18.12 2.38
N GLY A 424 5.65 17.74 3.43
CA GLY A 424 4.40 18.40 3.82
C GLY A 424 3.21 17.97 2.95
N ARG A 425 1.99 18.17 3.47
CA ARG A 425 0.75 17.69 2.86
C ARG A 425 0.51 18.26 1.46
N SER A 426 0.68 19.57 1.27
CA SER A 426 0.41 20.25 -0.01
C SER A 426 1.33 19.76 -1.14
N ALA A 427 2.64 19.71 -0.89
CA ALA A 427 3.60 19.26 -1.90
C ALA A 427 3.46 17.76 -2.25
N PHE A 428 3.08 16.93 -1.28
CA PHE A 428 2.77 15.52 -1.52
C PHE A 428 1.55 15.35 -2.44
N GLN A 429 0.45 16.07 -2.15
CA GLN A 429 -0.76 16.03 -2.97
C GLN A 429 -0.52 16.53 -4.40
N GLU A 430 0.31 17.57 -4.55
CA GLU A 430 0.72 18.07 -5.86
C GLU A 430 1.44 16.99 -6.68
N ARG A 431 2.46 16.35 -6.11
CA ARG A 431 3.18 15.25 -6.78
C ARG A 431 2.28 14.08 -7.12
N GLN A 432 1.36 13.72 -6.23
CA GLN A 432 0.42 12.63 -6.47
C GLN A 432 -0.49 12.93 -7.66
N THR A 433 -0.96 14.18 -7.80
CA THR A 433 -1.80 14.62 -8.92
C THR A 433 -1.05 14.51 -10.25
N VAL A 434 0.19 14.98 -10.29
CA VAL A 434 1.06 14.87 -11.48
C VAL A 434 1.29 13.40 -11.87
N LEU A 435 1.55 12.53 -10.90
CA LEU A 435 1.74 11.09 -11.17
C LEU A 435 0.46 10.41 -11.66
N GLN A 436 -0.71 10.81 -11.17
CA GLN A 436 -1.99 10.31 -11.65
C GLN A 436 -2.26 10.74 -13.10
N GLU A 437 -1.90 11.97 -13.45
CA GLU A 437 -2.00 12.49 -14.82
C GLU A 437 -1.07 11.71 -15.76
N ILE A 438 0.20 11.53 -15.39
CA ILE A 438 1.16 10.69 -16.13
C ILE A 438 0.61 9.26 -16.28
N SER A 439 0.04 8.69 -15.22
CA SER A 439 -0.54 7.34 -15.26
C SER A 439 -1.72 7.25 -16.25
N ARG A 440 -2.59 8.27 -16.32
CA ARG A 440 -3.67 8.32 -17.30
C ARG A 440 -3.14 8.42 -18.74
N LEU A 441 -2.10 9.24 -18.95
CA LEU A 441 -1.43 9.38 -20.24
C LEU A 441 -0.81 8.05 -20.69
N LEU A 442 -0.08 7.36 -19.81
CA LEU A 442 0.52 6.06 -20.10
C LEU A 442 -0.54 4.96 -20.37
N ALA A 443 -1.71 5.07 -19.75
CA ALA A 443 -2.82 4.14 -19.96
C ALA A 443 -3.63 4.40 -21.25
N GLY A 444 -3.24 5.38 -22.08
CA GLY A 444 -3.87 5.66 -23.38
C GLY A 444 -5.31 6.17 -23.29
N ARG A 445 -5.73 6.75 -22.15
CA ARG A 445 -7.08 7.34 -22.01
C ARG A 445 -7.08 8.77 -22.56
N PRO A 446 -8.01 9.14 -23.46
CA PRO A 446 -8.08 10.49 -24.00
C PRO A 446 -8.39 11.49 -22.87
N VAL A 447 -7.67 12.61 -22.87
CA VAL A 447 -7.99 13.78 -22.05
C VAL A 447 -9.30 14.33 -22.60
N GLU A 448 -10.34 14.43 -21.76
CA GLU A 448 -11.60 15.04 -22.20
C GLU A 448 -11.38 16.49 -22.66
N PRO A 449 -12.13 16.97 -23.67
CA PRO A 449 -11.98 18.33 -24.17
C PRO A 449 -12.28 19.35 -23.07
N GLU A 450 -11.37 20.30 -22.90
CA GLU A 450 -11.44 21.31 -21.84
C GLU A 450 -12.70 22.18 -21.96
N GLU A 451 -13.44 22.30 -20.86
CA GLU A 451 -14.46 23.35 -20.69
C GLU A 451 -13.81 24.73 -20.83
N GLY A 452 -14.50 25.67 -21.51
CA GLY A 452 -14.05 27.06 -21.66
C GLY A 452 -13.86 27.78 -20.31
N PRO A 453 -13.30 29.00 -20.31
CA PRO A 453 -13.00 29.73 -19.09
C PRO A 453 -14.26 30.01 -18.27
N VAL A 454 -14.28 29.54 -17.02
CA VAL A 454 -15.39 29.78 -16.07
C VAL A 454 -14.97 30.84 -15.06
N LEU A 455 -15.74 31.92 -14.93
CA LEU A 455 -15.50 32.93 -13.88
C LEU A 455 -15.77 32.31 -12.50
N VAL A 456 -14.78 32.34 -11.62
CA VAL A 456 -14.84 31.79 -10.25
C VAL A 456 -15.15 32.88 -9.23
N SER A 457 -14.45 34.01 -9.30
CA SER A 457 -14.56 35.10 -8.32
C SER A 457 -13.92 36.39 -8.83
N ALA A 458 -13.98 37.46 -8.04
CA ALA A 458 -13.17 38.66 -8.22
C ALA A 458 -12.34 38.92 -6.95
N TYR A 459 -11.08 39.31 -7.10
CA TYR A 459 -10.14 39.49 -5.99
C TYR A 459 -9.13 40.62 -6.28
N ASN A 460 -9.05 41.62 -5.39
CA ASN A 460 -8.09 42.74 -5.45
C ASN A 460 -7.90 43.39 -6.83
N GLY A 461 -9.02 43.66 -7.53
CA GLY A 461 -9.01 44.29 -8.86
C GLY A 461 -8.73 43.34 -10.02
N PHE A 462 -8.77 42.02 -9.78
CA PHE A 462 -8.71 40.97 -10.79
C PHE A 462 -10.00 40.16 -10.85
N ASN A 463 -10.40 39.72 -12.05
CA ASN A 463 -11.37 38.66 -12.25
C ASN A 463 -10.64 37.32 -12.30
N VAL A 464 -11.07 36.33 -11.52
CA VAL A 464 -10.45 35.02 -11.40
C VAL A 464 -11.24 34.00 -12.21
N PHE A 465 -10.62 33.41 -13.21
CA PHE A 465 -11.20 32.38 -14.07
C PHE A 465 -10.55 31.02 -13.80
N ARG A 466 -11.32 29.94 -13.95
CA ARG A 466 -10.81 28.57 -14.02
C ARG A 466 -10.74 28.15 -15.49
N MET A 467 -9.54 27.79 -15.95
CA MET A 467 -9.29 27.40 -17.34
C MET A 467 -8.10 26.42 -17.39
N GLN A 468 -8.22 25.32 -18.13
CA GLN A 468 -7.14 24.30 -18.28
C GLN A 468 -6.55 23.82 -16.92
N GLN A 469 -7.41 23.58 -15.91
CA GLN A 469 -7.00 23.21 -14.54
C GLN A 469 -6.08 24.23 -13.83
N ARG A 470 -6.12 25.50 -14.25
CA ARG A 470 -5.42 26.63 -13.64
C ARG A 470 -6.41 27.72 -13.25
N PHE A 471 -5.98 28.56 -12.31
CA PHE A 471 -6.65 29.81 -11.99
C PHE A 471 -5.93 30.94 -12.72
N VAL A 472 -6.68 31.71 -13.50
CA VAL A 472 -6.18 32.84 -14.28
C VAL A 472 -6.78 34.12 -13.70
N GLY A 473 -5.94 35.00 -13.18
CA GLY A 473 -6.32 36.33 -12.71
C GLY A 473 -6.15 37.33 -13.82
N LEU A 474 -7.23 38.03 -14.20
CA LEU A 474 -7.22 39.09 -15.21
C LEU A 474 -7.51 40.44 -14.58
N ARG A 475 -6.62 41.41 -14.75
CA ARG A 475 -6.77 42.74 -14.15
C ARG A 475 -7.99 43.45 -14.76
N GLN A 476 -8.93 43.86 -13.92
CA GLN A 476 -10.17 44.51 -14.36
C GLN A 476 -9.91 45.83 -15.10
N ALA A 477 -8.87 46.56 -14.71
CA ALA A 477 -8.46 47.81 -15.35
C ALA A 477 -7.85 47.64 -16.75
N ALA A 478 -7.48 46.42 -17.16
CA ALA A 478 -6.92 46.15 -18.49
C ALA A 478 -7.98 46.18 -19.61
N GLY A 479 -9.26 46.28 -19.27
CA GLY A 479 -10.36 46.29 -20.23
C GLY A 479 -10.73 44.90 -20.76
N PRO A 480 -11.48 44.80 -21.87
CA PRO A 480 -11.89 43.51 -22.43
C PRO A 480 -10.68 42.73 -22.96
N MET A 481 -10.50 41.50 -22.47
CA MET A 481 -9.41 40.60 -22.87
C MET A 481 -9.97 39.39 -23.63
N ASP A 482 -9.31 39.04 -24.74
CA ASP A 482 -9.62 37.87 -25.55
C ASP A 482 -8.90 36.64 -25.00
N LEU A 483 -9.68 35.74 -24.41
CA LEU A 483 -9.23 34.49 -23.80
C LEU A 483 -9.23 33.31 -24.76
N SER A 484 -9.37 33.55 -26.07
CA SER A 484 -9.23 32.49 -27.06
C SER A 484 -7.78 32.03 -27.22
N GLY A 485 -7.59 30.70 -27.25
CA GLY A 485 -6.29 30.07 -27.46
C GLY A 485 -5.69 29.44 -26.20
N SER A 486 -4.48 28.88 -26.35
CA SER A 486 -3.79 28.19 -25.25
C SER A 486 -3.26 29.16 -24.19
N LEU A 487 -3.06 28.69 -22.95
CA LEU A 487 -2.47 29.50 -21.88
C LEU A 487 -1.10 30.10 -22.24
N GLN A 488 -0.28 29.40 -23.02
CA GLN A 488 1.00 29.92 -23.53
C GLN A 488 0.80 31.08 -24.50
N THR A 489 -0.26 31.05 -25.31
CA THR A 489 -0.61 32.14 -26.23
C THR A 489 -1.04 33.37 -25.45
N LEU A 490 -1.83 33.19 -24.39
CA LEU A 490 -2.29 34.28 -23.53
C LEU A 490 -1.16 34.93 -22.74
N LEU A 491 -0.23 34.14 -22.18
CA LEU A 491 0.96 34.63 -21.47
C LEU A 491 1.91 35.42 -22.37
N LYS A 492 1.91 35.18 -23.69
CA LYS A 492 2.66 36.00 -24.66
C LYS A 492 1.91 37.25 -25.08
N ARG A 493 0.57 37.18 -25.08
CA ARG A 493 -0.33 38.25 -25.54
C ARG A 493 -0.50 39.36 -24.51
N TYR A 494 -0.49 39.01 -23.22
CA TYR A 494 -0.77 39.93 -22.13
C TYR A 494 0.44 40.06 -21.19
N PRO A 495 0.72 41.27 -20.69
CA PRO A 495 1.80 41.48 -19.74
C PRO A 495 1.47 40.77 -18.41
N GLY A 496 2.49 40.27 -17.72
CA GLY A 496 2.34 39.56 -16.44
C GLY A 496 1.73 40.40 -15.31
N SER A 497 1.64 41.74 -15.47
CA SER A 497 0.91 42.62 -14.57
C SER A 497 -0.61 42.51 -14.71
N ASP A 498 -1.11 42.06 -15.86
CA ASP A 498 -2.52 42.05 -16.23
C ASP A 498 -3.10 40.65 -16.37
N LEU A 499 -2.23 39.66 -16.61
CA LEU A 499 -2.59 38.24 -16.63
C LEU A 499 -1.66 37.47 -15.70
N LEU A 500 -2.26 36.91 -14.65
CA LEU A 500 -1.61 36.05 -13.69
C LEU A 500 -2.15 34.64 -13.81
N VAL A 501 -1.30 33.66 -13.63
CA VAL A 501 -1.67 32.25 -13.70
C VAL A 501 -1.14 31.57 -12.46
N ALA A 502 -1.99 30.81 -11.80
CA ALA A 502 -1.61 29.97 -10.68
C ALA A 502 -2.33 28.63 -10.74
N ARG A 503 -1.89 27.67 -9.93
CA ARG A 503 -2.49 26.34 -9.87
C ARG A 503 -3.67 26.29 -8.91
N THR A 504 -3.68 27.16 -7.91
CA THR A 504 -4.76 27.29 -6.92
C THR A 504 -5.22 28.75 -6.82
N GLN A 505 -6.43 28.95 -6.30
CA GLN A 505 -6.95 30.30 -6.04
C GLN A 505 -6.14 31.03 -4.95
N GLU A 506 -5.60 30.30 -3.96
CA GLU A 506 -4.76 30.85 -2.89
C GLU A 506 -3.41 31.33 -3.44
N GLU A 507 -2.74 30.52 -4.26
CA GLU A 507 -1.48 30.92 -4.93
C GLU A 507 -1.72 32.11 -5.87
N LEU A 508 -2.86 32.15 -6.56
CA LEU A 508 -3.22 33.31 -7.38
C LEU A 508 -3.43 34.57 -6.53
N ALA A 509 -4.10 34.43 -5.39
CA ALA A 509 -4.28 35.51 -4.43
C ALA A 509 -2.94 36.02 -3.90
N GLU A 510 -2.01 35.11 -3.57
CA GLU A 510 -0.64 35.46 -3.18
C GLU A 510 0.13 36.17 -4.31
N HIS A 511 -0.05 35.78 -5.58
CA HIS A 511 0.54 36.49 -6.71
C HIS A 511 -0.05 37.90 -6.91
N ILE A 512 -1.37 38.04 -6.75
CA ILE A 512 -2.06 39.33 -6.82
C ILE A 512 -1.61 40.24 -5.68
N ASP A 513 -1.54 39.70 -4.46
CA ASP A 513 -1.09 40.40 -3.27
C ASP A 513 0.41 40.68 -3.31
N GLY A 514 1.19 39.80 -3.93
CA GLY A 514 2.61 39.96 -4.23
C GLY A 514 2.89 41.11 -5.18
N LEU A 515 2.07 41.31 -6.22
CA LEU A 515 2.13 42.51 -7.07
C LEU A 515 1.75 43.79 -6.31
N SER A 516 0.78 43.70 -5.39
CA SER A 516 0.46 44.81 -4.47
C SER A 516 1.61 45.08 -3.49
N MET A 517 2.32 44.05 -3.03
CA MET A 517 3.48 44.17 -2.16
C MET A 517 4.72 44.67 -2.89
N VAL A 518 4.99 44.24 -4.12
CA VAL A 518 6.14 44.71 -4.92
C VAL A 518 5.98 46.18 -5.28
N MET A 519 4.77 46.65 -5.60
CA MET A 519 4.51 48.09 -5.81
C MET A 519 4.65 48.90 -4.52
N ARG A 520 4.08 48.43 -3.38
CA ARG A 520 4.29 49.08 -2.08
C ARG A 520 5.74 49.03 -1.60
N TRP A 521 6.47 47.97 -1.94
CA TRP A 521 7.88 47.79 -1.62
C TRP A 521 8.75 48.67 -2.50
N TYR A 522 8.43 48.87 -3.78
CA TYR A 522 9.15 49.82 -4.63
C TYR A 522 9.01 51.26 -4.16
N ASP A 523 7.81 51.68 -3.76
CA ASP A 523 7.58 53.03 -3.23
C ASP A 523 8.27 53.21 -1.87
N ALA A 524 8.16 52.23 -0.97
CA ALA A 524 8.84 52.27 0.34
C ALA A 524 10.36 52.13 0.22
N HIS A 525 10.87 51.36 -0.75
CA HIS A 525 12.30 51.17 -0.97
C HIS A 525 12.95 52.38 -1.65
N ARG A 526 12.20 53.12 -2.48
CA ARG A 526 12.64 54.41 -3.02
C ARG A 526 12.77 55.47 -1.93
N GLU A 527 11.77 55.58 -1.03
CA GLU A 527 11.86 56.46 0.14
C GLU A 527 13.00 56.06 1.09
N LEU A 528 13.21 54.75 1.30
CA LEU A 528 14.33 54.27 2.12
C LEU A 528 15.70 54.49 1.46
N GLN A 529 15.82 54.35 0.13
CA GLN A 529 17.06 54.60 -0.59
C GLN A 529 17.43 56.08 -0.60
N GLU A 530 16.47 56.99 -0.75
CA GLU A 530 16.69 58.43 -0.62
C GLU A 530 17.12 58.81 0.81
N GLN A 531 16.53 58.19 1.83
CA GLN A 531 16.96 58.37 3.23
C GLN A 531 18.36 57.80 3.49
N VAL A 532 18.67 56.61 2.97
CA VAL A 532 19.99 55.96 3.15
C VAL A 532 21.09 56.65 2.35
N GLN A 533 20.82 57.19 1.15
CA GLN A 533 21.80 57.98 0.39
C GLN A 533 22.10 59.33 1.06
N ASN A 534 21.07 60.02 1.56
CA ASN A 534 21.25 61.28 2.27
C ASN A 534 21.97 61.10 3.61
N SER A 535 21.63 60.06 4.39
CA SER A 535 22.31 59.76 5.65
C SER A 535 23.70 59.14 5.45
N GLY A 536 23.94 58.41 4.36
CA GLY A 536 25.24 57.79 4.05
C GLY A 536 26.31 58.81 3.66
N HIS A 537 25.95 59.86 2.92
CA HIS A 537 26.90 60.93 2.55
C HIS A 537 27.30 61.77 3.78
N GLU A 538 26.34 62.17 4.62
CA GLU A 538 26.64 62.86 5.88
C GLU A 538 27.54 62.03 6.82
N TRP A 539 27.40 60.71 6.78
CA TRP A 539 28.14 59.81 7.66
C TRP A 539 29.58 59.58 7.22
N VAL A 540 29.83 59.42 5.91
CA VAL A 540 31.20 59.29 5.36
C VAL A 540 32.00 60.57 5.63
N ASP A 541 31.37 61.74 5.47
CA ASP A 541 32.00 63.02 5.77
C ASP A 541 32.29 63.19 7.26
N GLN A 542 31.36 62.80 8.16
CA GLN A 542 31.58 62.85 9.60
C GLN A 542 32.65 61.86 10.09
N LEU A 543 32.73 60.66 9.51
CA LEU A 543 33.74 59.67 9.88
C LEU A 543 35.14 60.04 9.37
N ALA A 544 35.23 60.58 8.16
CA ALA A 544 36.47 61.16 7.66
C ALA A 544 36.93 62.33 8.56
N HIS A 545 36.00 63.19 8.99
CA HIS A 545 36.31 64.29 9.90
C HIS A 545 36.72 63.83 11.30
N THR A 546 36.11 62.76 11.81
CA THR A 546 36.43 62.19 13.14
C THR A 546 37.77 61.46 13.12
N ASN A 547 38.05 60.66 12.08
CA ASN A 547 39.34 59.99 11.93
C ASN A 547 40.48 60.99 11.73
N ALA A 548 40.28 62.04 10.92
CA ALA A 548 41.27 63.11 10.76
C ALA A 548 41.57 63.84 12.09
N ARG A 549 40.58 63.98 12.99
CA ARG A 549 40.78 64.55 14.34
C ARG A 549 41.52 63.59 15.28
N ILE A 550 41.26 62.29 15.18
CA ILE A 550 41.98 61.26 15.95
C ILE A 550 43.44 61.22 15.52
N ASP A 551 43.71 61.16 14.21
CA ASP A 551 45.07 61.12 13.65
C ASP A 551 45.85 62.42 13.99
N ALA A 552 45.18 63.57 14.00
CA ALA A 552 45.79 64.84 14.40
C ALA A 552 46.08 64.94 15.91
N MET A 553 45.36 64.17 16.75
CA MET A 553 45.56 64.15 18.20
C MET A 553 46.59 63.12 18.66
N GLU A 554 46.91 62.12 17.85
CA GLU A 554 47.87 61.07 18.18
C GLU A 554 49.28 61.62 18.54
N PRO A 555 49.85 62.62 17.83
CA PRO A 555 51.13 63.24 18.21
C PRO A 555 51.01 64.09 19.49
N LEU A 556 49.84 64.68 19.75
CA LEU A 556 49.58 65.48 20.95
C LEU A 556 49.48 64.59 22.19
N MET A 557 48.93 63.38 22.06
CA MET A 557 48.91 62.41 23.16
C MET A 557 50.31 61.88 23.49
N CYS A 558 51.13 61.57 22.47
CA CYS A 558 52.53 61.16 22.69
C CYS A 558 53.38 62.29 23.31
N SER A 559 53.18 63.54 22.90
CA SER A 559 53.84 64.70 23.51
C SER A 559 53.34 64.97 24.94
N TYR A 560 52.06 64.69 25.23
CA TYR A 560 51.48 64.84 26.56
C TYR A 560 52.00 63.80 27.57
N GLU A 561 52.19 62.54 27.16
CA GLU A 561 52.82 61.53 28.03
C GLU A 561 54.26 61.93 28.40
N SER A 562 55.02 62.47 27.45
CA SER A 562 56.34 63.07 27.73
C SER A 562 56.26 64.27 28.68
N LEU A 563 55.31 65.20 28.49
CA LEU A 563 55.18 66.40 29.33
C LEU A 563 54.63 66.10 30.74
N LYS A 564 53.94 64.97 30.90
CA LYS A 564 53.43 64.49 32.19
C LYS A 564 54.55 63.88 33.04
N GLU A 565 55.56 63.26 32.41
CA GLU A 565 56.79 62.82 33.09
C GLU A 565 57.65 64.00 33.55
N ASP A 566 57.63 65.12 32.83
CA ASP A 566 58.38 66.34 33.17
C ASP A 566 57.66 67.28 34.17
N GLY A 567 56.44 66.96 34.61
CA GLY A 567 55.76 67.65 35.71
C GLY A 567 55.23 69.06 35.42
N ILE A 568 55.01 69.43 34.16
CA ILE A 568 54.71 70.83 33.76
C ILE A 568 53.22 71.10 33.47
N VAL A 569 52.32 70.11 33.44
CA VAL A 569 50.92 70.34 32.99
C VAL A 569 49.89 70.32 34.13
N GLN A 570 49.09 71.41 34.24
CA GLN A 570 47.96 71.51 35.18
C GLN A 570 46.84 70.51 34.83
N GLN A 571 46.50 69.64 35.80
CA GLN A 571 45.59 68.48 35.66
C GLN A 571 44.15 68.78 35.17
N GLY A 572 43.69 70.04 35.15
CA GLY A 572 42.28 70.37 34.92
C GLY A 572 41.80 70.25 33.46
N GLN A 573 42.63 70.62 32.48
CA GLN A 573 42.19 70.66 31.07
C GLN A 573 42.22 69.27 30.40
N ALA A 574 43.16 68.39 30.77
CA ALA A 574 43.30 67.07 30.16
C ALA A 574 42.18 66.09 30.52
N LEU A 575 41.61 66.23 31.72
CA LEU A 575 40.49 65.40 32.19
C LEU A 575 39.19 65.69 31.42
N HIS A 576 39.01 66.91 30.93
CA HIS A 576 37.84 67.27 30.15
C HIS A 576 37.89 66.68 28.72
N THR A 577 39.05 66.78 28.06
CA THR A 577 39.22 66.25 26.69
C THR A 577 39.12 64.73 26.66
N SER A 578 39.64 64.03 27.69
CA SER A 578 39.55 62.58 27.80
C SER A 578 38.11 62.08 28.00
N ARG A 579 37.31 62.77 28.82
CA ARG A 579 35.88 62.45 29.00
C ARG A 579 35.07 62.66 27.73
N GLU A 580 35.33 63.75 27.01
CA GLU A 580 34.61 64.06 25.78
C GLU A 580 34.89 63.02 24.67
N LEU A 581 36.13 62.53 24.59
CA LEU A 581 36.49 61.45 23.67
C LEU A 581 35.82 60.12 24.04
N ALA A 582 35.79 59.78 25.34
CA ALA A 582 35.14 58.56 25.82
C ALA A 582 33.64 58.54 25.51
N ASP A 583 32.96 59.68 25.69
CA ASP A 583 31.54 59.82 25.36
C ASP A 583 31.25 59.77 23.85
N GLN A 584 32.20 60.22 23.02
CA GLN A 584 32.07 60.10 21.56
C GLN A 584 32.27 58.64 21.10
N LEU A 585 33.24 57.92 21.69
CA LEU A 585 33.49 56.51 21.38
C LEU A 585 32.32 55.61 21.82
N ALA A 586 31.75 55.87 22.99
CA ALA A 586 30.57 55.16 23.49
C ALA A 586 29.35 55.34 22.57
N ARG A 587 29.15 56.55 22.03
CA ARG A 587 28.08 56.84 21.07
C ARG A 587 28.28 56.15 19.72
N ALA A 588 29.53 56.01 19.27
CA ALA A 588 29.85 55.27 18.05
C ALA A 588 29.56 53.77 18.20
N ASN A 589 29.95 53.17 19.32
CA ASN A 589 29.73 51.74 19.59
C ASN A 589 28.24 51.38 19.72
N ALA A 590 27.44 52.21 20.41
CA ALA A 590 25.99 51.99 20.51
C ALA A 590 25.29 52.00 19.14
N ARG A 591 25.80 52.77 18.18
CA ARG A 591 25.27 52.82 16.82
C ARG A 591 25.66 51.59 15.98
N LEU A 592 26.86 51.05 16.18
CA LEU A 592 27.30 49.79 15.55
C LEU A 592 26.45 48.60 16.01
N ASP A 593 26.15 48.51 17.30
CA ASP A 593 25.27 47.46 17.85
C ASP A 593 23.86 47.52 17.25
N THR A 594 23.34 48.74 17.02
CA THR A 594 22.04 48.94 16.39
C THR A 594 22.04 48.45 14.94
N MET A 595 23.13 48.65 14.21
CA MET A 595 23.31 48.16 12.84
C MET A 595 23.43 46.63 12.76
N GLU A 596 24.15 46.01 13.68
CA GLU A 596 24.28 44.56 13.72
C GLU A 596 22.93 43.88 14.00
N GLN A 597 22.08 44.50 14.83
CA GLN A 597 20.72 44.03 15.06
C GLN A 597 19.83 44.14 13.81
N ILE A 598 19.99 45.20 13.01
CA ILE A 598 19.25 45.37 11.74
C ILE A 598 19.68 44.29 10.73
N LEU A 599 20.98 44.04 10.59
CA LEU A 599 21.52 43.01 9.69
C LEU A 599 21.11 41.59 10.11
N ARG A 600 21.08 41.29 11.41
CA ARG A 600 20.59 40.00 11.93
C ARG A 600 19.11 39.78 11.65
N ARG A 601 18.27 40.84 11.65
CA ARG A 601 16.84 40.74 11.29
C ARG A 601 16.62 40.47 9.81
N LEU A 602 17.49 41.00 8.94
CA LEU A 602 17.41 40.78 7.50
C LEU A 602 17.76 39.34 7.09
N ASN A 603 18.60 38.64 7.88
CA ASN A 603 19.10 37.30 7.56
C ASN A 603 18.26 36.11 8.12
N GLN A 604 17.11 36.33 8.76
CA GLN A 604 16.28 35.23 9.30
C GLN A 604 15.36 34.55 8.26
N PRO A 605 15.18 33.21 8.30
CA PRO A 605 14.19 32.50 7.47
C PRO A 605 12.76 33.02 7.67
N TRP A 606 11.94 33.02 6.63
CA TRP A 606 10.63 33.68 6.61
C TRP A 606 9.61 33.09 7.62
N TRP A 607 9.64 31.77 7.86
CA TRP A 607 8.74 31.11 8.82
C TRP A 607 9.07 31.49 10.28
N GLN A 608 10.33 31.76 10.59
CA GLN A 608 10.78 32.21 11.91
C GLN A 608 10.33 33.66 12.19
N ARG A 609 10.27 34.49 11.14
CA ARG A 609 9.71 35.85 11.20
C ARG A 609 8.19 35.85 11.43
N LEU A 610 7.47 34.93 10.77
CA LEU A 610 6.03 34.75 10.96
C LEU A 610 5.70 34.26 12.38
N TRP A 611 6.45 33.28 12.88
CA TRP A 611 6.30 32.77 14.25
C TRP A 611 6.52 33.87 15.30
N ASN A 612 7.62 34.62 15.20
CA ASN A 612 7.92 35.70 16.14
C ASN A 612 6.85 36.81 16.14
N ARG A 613 6.22 37.10 15.00
CA ARG A 613 5.10 38.05 14.90
C ARG A 613 3.81 37.53 15.54
N LEU A 614 3.55 36.23 15.42
CA LEU A 614 2.36 35.60 16.00
C LEU A 614 2.49 35.38 17.51
N THR A 615 3.72 35.23 18.02
CA THR A 615 3.97 34.97 19.46
C THR A 615 4.32 36.23 20.25
N SER A 616 4.69 37.34 19.61
CA SER A 616 4.84 38.61 20.30
C SER A 616 3.46 39.14 20.71
N LYS A 617 3.10 38.99 22.00
CA LYS A 617 1.93 39.67 22.56
C LYS A 617 2.05 41.17 22.27
N PRO A 618 0.96 41.85 21.85
CA PRO A 618 0.98 43.31 21.83
C PRO A 618 1.18 43.76 23.28
N GLY A 619 2.32 44.40 23.54
CA GLY A 619 2.58 45.03 24.83
C GLY A 619 1.53 46.11 25.04
N GLY A 620 0.62 45.88 25.98
CA GLY A 620 -0.17 46.94 26.57
C GLY A 620 0.78 47.88 27.31
N GLN A 621 0.74 49.17 26.93
CA GLN A 621 1.02 50.25 27.84
C GLN A 621 -0.33 50.78 28.34
N SER A 622 -0.36 50.95 29.67
CA SER A 622 -1.31 51.76 30.45
C SER A 622 -1.43 53.19 29.94
#